data_AF-A0A3C0WDS1-F1
#
_entry.id   AF-A0A3C0WDS1-F1
#
_cell.length_a   1.000
_cell.length_b   1.000
_cell.length_c   1.000
_cell.angle_alpha   90.00
_cell.angle_beta   90.00
_cell.angle_gamma   90.00
#
_symmetry.space_group_name_H-M   'P 1'
#
loop_
_entity.id
_entity.type
_entity.pdbx_description
1 polymer ?
#
loop_
_entity_poly.entity_id
_entity_poly.type
_entity_poly.pdbx_seq_one_letter_code
_entity_poly.pdbx_strand_id
1 'polypeptide(L)'
;QVLPLGGTLPTPAFNYVFSNLNPKPDAIFFLTDGEFPTQVAPYIERLNLQAKIPIHTICYYSLAGERIMRFIASRSGGQFQAVGVQNQVPRPAAPKVP
;
A
#
# COMPACT_ATOMS: atom_id res chain seq x y z
N GLN A 1 14.00 -18.12 2.04
CA GLN A 1 12.70 -17.65 2.53
C GLN A 1 12.94 -16.45 3.42
N VAL A 2 12.20 -15.36 3.26
CA VAL A 2 12.19 -14.26 4.22
C VAL A 2 10.98 -14.51 5.11
N LEU A 3 11.20 -14.73 6.40
CA LEU A 3 10.12 -14.91 7.38
C LEU A 3 9.71 -13.52 7.91
N PRO A 4 8.41 -13.21 7.97
CA PRO A 4 7.96 -12.01 8.66
C PRO A 4 8.23 -12.17 10.16
N LEU A 5 9.20 -11.42 10.68
CA LEU A 5 9.55 -11.36 12.09
C LEU A 5 9.30 -9.94 12.59
N GLY A 6 8.39 -9.79 13.57
CA GLY A 6 8.04 -8.51 14.20
C GLY A 6 6.72 -7.91 13.73
N GLY A 7 6.50 -6.64 14.06
CA GLY A 7 5.35 -5.84 13.61
C GLY A 7 5.68 -4.98 12.38
N THR A 8 4.66 -4.37 11.79
CA THR A 8 4.79 -3.55 10.57
C THR A 8 5.11 -2.09 10.93
N LEU A 9 6.36 -1.67 10.74
CA LEU A 9 6.74 -0.25 10.79
C LEU A 9 7.31 0.20 9.43
N PRO A 10 6.48 0.80 8.55
CA PRO A 10 6.92 1.20 7.20
C PRO A 10 7.89 2.40 7.19
N THR A 11 7.95 3.19 8.26
CA THR A 11 8.64 4.49 8.27
C THR A 11 10.15 4.41 7.99
N PRO A 12 10.94 3.43 8.45
CA PRO A 12 12.37 3.36 8.14
C PRO A 12 12.63 3.12 6.66
N ALA A 13 11.79 2.32 5.98
CA ALA A 13 11.93 2.04 4.55
C ALA A 13 11.68 3.29 3.72
N PHE A 14 10.63 4.06 4.03
CA PHE A 14 10.37 5.33 3.36
C PHE A 14 11.47 6.35 3.63
N ASN A 15 11.99 6.45 4.86
CA ASN A 15 13.13 7.31 5.16
C ASN A 15 14.35 6.99 4.31
N TYR A 16 14.66 5.71 4.12
CA TYR A 16 15.75 5.28 3.26
C TYR A 16 15.53 5.71 1.80
N VAL A 17 14.33 5.48 1.25
CA VAL A 17 14.01 5.90 -0.12
C VAL A 17 14.20 7.41 -0.31
N PHE A 18 13.61 8.21 0.57
CA PHE A 18 13.64 9.67 0.43
C PHE A 18 15.00 10.30 0.76
N SER A 19 15.81 9.67 1.62
CA SER A 19 17.08 10.25 2.08
C SER A 19 18.29 9.70 1.34
N ASN A 20 18.28 8.42 0.96
CA ASN A 20 19.49 7.71 0.52
C ASN A 20 19.52 7.38 -0.98
N LEU A 21 18.37 7.24 -1.64
CA LEU A 21 18.35 6.94 -3.08
C LEU A 21 18.67 8.19 -3.91
N ASN A 22 19.63 8.04 -4.82
CA ASN A 22 20.02 9.00 -5.84
C ASN A 22 20.46 8.24 -7.11
N PRO A 23 19.78 8.40 -8.26
CA PRO A 23 18.64 9.28 -8.49
C PRO A 23 17.42 8.89 -7.66
N LYS A 24 16.48 9.83 -7.51
CA LYS A 24 15.19 9.52 -6.86
C LYS A 24 14.40 8.55 -7.74
N PRO A 25 13.64 7.61 -7.15
CA PRO A 25 12.76 6.74 -7.91
C PRO A 25 11.67 7.52 -8.64
N ASP A 26 11.27 7.04 -9.82
CA ASP A 26 10.13 7.58 -10.56
C ASP A 26 8.77 7.15 -9.96
N ALA A 27 8.74 6.04 -9.20
CA ALA A 27 7.56 5.54 -8.52
C ALA A 27 7.95 4.62 -7.34
N ILE A 28 7.05 4.48 -6.37
CA ILE A 28 7.16 3.53 -5.25
C ILE A 28 5.95 2.59 -5.29
N PHE A 29 6.20 1.28 -5.19
CA PHE A 29 5.14 0.27 -5.01
C PHE A 29 5.22 -0.29 -3.58
N PHE A 30 4.22 0.02 -2.77
CA PHE A 30 4.16 -0.34 -1.36
C PHE A 30 3.15 -1.46 -1.13
N LEU A 31 3.65 -2.66 -0.81
CA LEU A 31 2.86 -3.87 -0.58
C LEU A 31 2.75 -4.18 0.92
N THR A 32 1.52 -4.30 1.44
CA THR A 32 1.22 -4.67 2.84
C THR A 32 -0.26 -5.03 2.99
N ASP A 33 -0.67 -5.69 4.06
CA ASP A 33 -2.08 -5.86 4.46
C ASP A 33 -2.68 -4.58 5.08
N GLY A 34 -1.85 -3.58 5.34
CA GLY A 34 -2.26 -2.28 5.86
C GLY A 34 -2.40 -2.23 7.39
N GLU A 35 -1.95 -3.27 8.10
CA GLU A 35 -1.95 -3.29 9.56
C GLU A 35 -0.73 -2.58 10.14
N PHE A 36 -0.79 -1.25 10.18
CA PHE A 36 0.24 -0.40 10.78
C PHE A 36 -0.34 0.85 11.45
N PRO A 37 0.42 1.55 12.32
CA PRO A 37 -0.09 2.71 13.04
C PRO A 37 -0.60 3.82 12.10
N THR A 38 -1.71 4.45 12.45
CA THR A 38 -2.35 5.44 11.57
C THR A 38 -1.51 6.69 11.30
N GLN A 39 -0.53 6.98 12.17
CA GLN A 39 0.38 8.13 11.99
C GLN A 39 1.40 7.93 10.85
N VAL A 40 1.52 6.71 10.32
CA VAL A 40 2.46 6.40 9.23
C VAL A 40 2.09 7.12 7.94
N ALA A 41 0.80 7.18 7.59
CA ALA A 41 0.35 7.83 6.36
C ALA A 41 0.68 9.34 6.27
N PRO A 42 0.32 10.18 7.26
CA PRO A 42 0.69 11.60 7.21
C PRO A 42 2.22 11.80 7.29
N TYR A 43 2.95 10.87 7.91
CA TYR A 43 4.41 10.91 7.89
C TYR A 43 4.99 10.65 6.50
N ILE A 44 4.51 9.62 5.79
CA ILE A 44 4.91 9.32 4.41
C ILE A 44 4.57 10.49 3.48
N GLU A 45 3.38 11.08 3.63
CA GLU A 45 2.99 12.28 2.89
C GLU A 45 4.01 13.41 3.10
N ARG A 46 4.38 13.69 4.35
CA ARG A 46 5.36 14.74 4.68
C ARG A 46 6.71 14.51 4.03
N LEU A 47 7.21 13.27 4.03
CA LEU A 47 8.48 12.93 3.38
C LEU A 47 8.42 13.15 1.86
N ASN A 48 7.25 12.94 1.25
CA ASN A 48 7.06 13.02 -0.19
C ASN A 48 6.73 14.42 -0.72
N LEU A 49 6.59 15.44 0.14
CA LEU A 49 6.19 16.79 -0.28
C LEU A 49 7.13 17.42 -1.31
N GLN A 50 8.43 17.17 -1.18
CA GLN A 50 9.45 17.71 -2.10
C GLN A 50 9.68 16.80 -3.31
N ALA A 51 9.78 15.49 -3.08
CA ALA A 51 10.11 14.54 -4.14
C ALA A 51 8.93 14.29 -5.09
N LYS A 52 7.68 14.40 -4.60
CA LYS A 52 6.44 14.21 -5.36
C LYS A 52 6.42 12.90 -6.15
N ILE A 53 6.97 11.84 -5.57
CA ILE A 53 7.06 10.52 -6.18
C ILE A 53 5.67 9.86 -6.06
N PRO A 54 5.07 9.35 -7.15
CA PRO A 54 3.86 8.53 -7.09
C PRO A 54 4.06 7.29 -6.21
N ILE A 55 3.20 7.10 -5.21
CA ILE A 55 3.23 5.94 -4.32
C ILE A 55 2.01 5.07 -4.60
N HIS A 56 2.21 3.97 -5.31
CA HIS A 56 1.19 2.95 -5.53
C HIS A 56 1.13 2.02 -4.32
N THR A 57 -0.07 1.74 -3.82
CA THR A 57 -0.27 0.90 -2.64
C THR A 57 -1.00 -0.38 -3.03
N ILE A 58 -0.47 -1.53 -2.63
CA ILE A 58 -1.03 -2.84 -2.90
C ILE A 58 -1.44 -3.46 -1.56
N CYS A 59 -2.74 -3.61 -1.34
CA CYS A 59 -3.30 -4.22 -0.13
C CYS A 59 -3.49 -5.72 -0.36
N TYR A 60 -2.73 -6.55 0.37
CA TYR A 60 -2.74 -8.00 0.16
C TYR A 60 -3.55 -8.72 1.24
N TYR A 61 -4.44 -9.63 0.81
CA TYR A 61 -5.21 -10.58 1.63
C TYR A 61 -6.26 -9.98 2.59
N SER A 62 -6.01 -8.79 3.16
CA SER A 62 -6.90 -8.06 4.06
C SER A 62 -7.23 -6.67 3.51
N LEU A 63 -8.38 -6.12 3.91
CA LEU A 63 -8.75 -4.70 3.68
C LEU A 63 -8.71 -3.87 4.97
N ALA A 64 -8.16 -4.40 6.08
CA ALA A 64 -8.12 -3.73 7.37
C ALA A 64 -7.48 -2.32 7.26
N GLY A 65 -6.40 -2.18 6.49
CA GLY A 65 -5.76 -0.90 6.22
C GLY A 65 -6.16 -0.22 4.90
N GLU A 66 -7.28 -0.59 4.28
CA GLU A 66 -7.68 -0.02 2.98
C GLU A 66 -7.73 1.51 3.02
N ARG A 67 -8.37 2.08 4.05
CA ARG A 67 -8.51 3.54 4.19
C ARG A 67 -7.16 4.24 4.22
N ILE A 68 -6.21 3.72 4.99
CA ILE A 68 -4.90 4.33 5.13
C ILE A 68 -4.04 4.15 3.87
N MET A 69 -4.15 3.00 3.22
CA MET A 69 -3.46 2.71 1.95
C MET A 69 -3.97 3.61 0.82
N ARG A 70 -5.30 3.77 0.69
CA ARG A 70 -5.91 4.70 -0.27
C ARG A 70 -5.50 6.15 -0.01
N PHE A 71 -5.40 6.56 1.26
CA PHE A 71 -4.92 7.89 1.60
C PHE A 71 -3.51 8.13 1.03
N ILE A 72 -2.55 7.23 1.30
CA ILE A 72 -1.17 7.34 0.82
C ILE A 72 -1.11 7.43 -0.72
N ALA A 73 -1.85 6.55 -1.42
CA ALA A 73 -1.90 6.56 -2.87
C ALA A 73 -2.47 7.87 -3.42
N SER A 74 -3.62 8.32 -2.89
CA SER A 74 -4.28 9.54 -3.38
C SER A 74 -3.45 10.81 -3.16
N ARG A 75 -2.73 10.93 -2.04
CA ARG A 75 -1.93 12.12 -1.70
C ARG A 75 -0.63 12.22 -2.50
N SER A 76 -0.15 11.10 -3.05
CA SER A 76 1.08 11.04 -3.84
C SER A 76 0.85 11.02 -5.36
N GLY A 77 -0.40 10.89 -5.82
CA GLY A 77 -0.72 10.68 -7.24
C GLY A 77 -0.55 9.23 -7.71
N GLY A 78 -0.40 8.28 -6.78
CA GLY A 78 -0.36 6.85 -7.07
C GLY A 78 -1.75 6.21 -7.15
N GLN A 79 -1.77 4.88 -7.24
CA GLN A 79 -2.99 4.07 -7.34
C GLN A 79 -3.05 3.03 -6.22
N PHE A 80 -4.27 2.72 -5.78
CA PHE A 80 -4.53 1.64 -4.84
C PHE A 80 -5.02 0.39 -5.58
N GLN A 81 -4.46 -0.78 -5.24
CA GLN A 81 -4.92 -2.08 -5.71
C GLN A 81 -5.08 -3.04 -4.53
N ALA A 82 -6.20 -3.77 -4.47
CA ALA A 82 -6.35 -4.90 -3.55
C ALA A 82 -6.08 -6.22 -4.29
N VAL A 83 -5.33 -7.13 -3.69
CA VAL A 83 -4.96 -8.44 -4.27
C VAL A 83 -5.18 -9.54 -3.24
N GLY A 84 -5.73 -10.68 -3.67
CA GLY A 84 -5.94 -11.83 -2.79
C GLY A 84 -7.03 -11.64 -1.72
N VAL A 85 -7.65 -10.46 -1.68
CA VAL A 85 -8.88 -10.22 -0.92
C VAL A 85 -9.99 -10.99 -1.62
N GLN A 86 -10.47 -12.06 -0.99
CA GLN A 86 -11.73 -12.66 -1.43
C GLN A 86 -12.85 -11.69 -1.10
N ASN A 87 -13.28 -10.90 -2.09
CA ASN A 87 -14.65 -10.41 -2.04
C ASN A 87 -15.55 -11.65 -2.05
N GLN A 88 -16.29 -11.88 -0.96
CA GLN A 88 -17.53 -12.64 -1.00
C GLN A 88 -18.54 -11.88 -1.88
N VAL A 89 -18.28 -11.76 -3.18
CA VAL A 89 -19.37 -11.62 -4.14
C VAL A 89 -19.84 -13.05 -4.36
N PRO A 90 -21.10 -13.40 -4.04
CA PRO A 90 -21.66 -14.67 -4.46
C PRO A 90 -21.42 -14.75 -5.97
N ARG A 91 -20.61 -15.72 -6.41
CA ARG A 91 -20.50 -16.02 -7.84
C ARG A 91 -21.94 -16.28 -8.29
N PRO A 92 -22.52 -15.53 -9.25
CA PRO A 92 -23.85 -15.86 -9.73
C PRO A 92 -23.82 -17.31 -10.15
N ALA A 93 -24.77 -18.10 -9.61
CA ALA A 93 -24.88 -19.51 -9.95
C ALA A 93 -24.87 -19.62 -11.47
N ALA A 94 -24.00 -20.47 -12.00
CA ALA A 94 -23.98 -20.75 -13.42
C ALA A 94 -25.42 -21.07 -13.86
N PRO A 95 -25.89 -20.55 -15.00
CA PRO A 95 -27.22 -20.86 -15.48
C PRO A 95 -27.34 -22.37 -15.55
N LYS A 96 -28.36 -22.93 -14.88
CA LYS A 96 -28.72 -24.32 -15.08
C LYS A 96 -29.16 -24.43 -16.53
N VAL A 97 -28.31 -25.04 -17.34
CA VAL A 97 -28.66 -25.38 -18.73
C VAL A 97 -29.82 -26.39 -18.65
N PRO A 98 -30.90 -26.19 -19.43
CA PRO A 98 -32.06 -27.08 -19.43
C PRO A 98 -31.71 -28.51 -19.88
#